data_AF-A0A3B9LF37-F1
#
_entry.id   AF-A0A3B9LF37-F1
#
_cell.length_a   1.000
_cell.length_b   1.000
_cell.length_c   1.000
_cell.angle_alpha   90.00
_cell.angle_beta   90.00
_cell.angle_gamma   90.00
#
_symmetry.space_group_name_H-M   'P 1'
#
loop_
_entity.id
_entity.type
_entity.pdbx_description
1 polymer ?
#
loop_
_entity_poly.entity_id
_entity_poly.type
_entity_poly.pdbx_seq_one_letter_code
_entity_poly.pdbx_strand_id
1 'polypeptide(L)'
;MKPGTITHTIAVLLSSVSSLFAHSTPAKAEPAKIKLSKKSDKLSEDLMLNVDSIAFAPRHLKSAPLTAGERYPWKREIVTTVFWIGEAPSGNNPVPNHSSSWDKDWAKSYGGFDDPNSARRSDYMPVKFTPRQNPFYCALPYNDKASTGHRPEAPRVVPWFKEAYQGPGVSTCKGRWISIHKGNRTVYAQWEDAGPFRTDHWQYVFGDERPKPNLNRGAGLDVSPAVRDYLGLEETDVTDWKFVDFSEVPRGPWSKLGENNTFVINDRKAGRTLAEAKGAFNPVAR
;
A
#
# COMPACT_ATOMS: atom_id res chain seq x y z
N MET A 1 59.64 -17.79 -31.29
CA MET A 1 58.83 -18.28 -30.16
C MET A 1 57.82 -17.18 -29.82
N LYS A 2 56.52 -17.46 -29.91
CA LYS A 2 55.42 -16.49 -29.71
C LYS A 2 54.94 -16.53 -28.25
N PRO A 3 54.54 -15.41 -27.63
CA PRO A 3 53.84 -15.43 -26.34
C PRO A 3 52.33 -15.56 -26.56
N GLY A 4 51.68 -16.45 -25.80
CA GLY A 4 50.25 -16.71 -25.83
C GLY A 4 49.50 -15.96 -24.72
N THR A 5 48.43 -15.27 -25.10
CA THR A 5 47.46 -14.59 -24.24
C THR A 5 46.47 -15.60 -23.66
N ILE A 6 46.17 -15.50 -22.35
CA ILE A 6 45.14 -16.31 -21.68
C ILE A 6 43.90 -15.42 -21.48
N THR A 7 42.76 -15.85 -22.03
CA THR A 7 41.45 -15.28 -21.77
C THR A 7 40.61 -16.34 -21.07
N HIS A 8 40.12 -16.08 -19.85
CA HIS A 8 39.21 -16.96 -19.13
C HIS A 8 37.75 -16.54 -19.38
N THR A 9 36.98 -17.43 -19.99
CA THR A 9 35.52 -17.35 -20.11
C THR A 9 34.89 -18.03 -18.90
N ILE A 10 34.03 -17.32 -18.16
CA ILE A 10 33.23 -17.84 -17.04
C ILE A 10 31.87 -18.30 -17.61
N ALA A 11 31.57 -19.59 -17.48
CA ALA A 11 30.26 -20.15 -17.78
C ALA A 11 29.37 -20.14 -16.52
N VAL A 12 28.15 -19.64 -16.66
CA VAL A 12 27.11 -19.61 -15.62
C VAL A 12 26.31 -20.91 -15.68
N LEU A 13 26.26 -21.65 -14.58
CA LEU A 13 25.38 -22.83 -14.41
C LEU A 13 24.19 -22.46 -13.53
N LEU A 14 23.00 -22.50 -14.14
CA LEU A 14 21.69 -22.52 -13.50
C LEU A 14 21.50 -23.87 -12.78
N SER A 15 21.06 -23.85 -11.52
CA SER A 15 20.57 -25.04 -10.83
C SER A 15 19.15 -24.80 -10.31
N SER A 16 18.21 -25.52 -10.89
CA SER A 16 16.83 -25.70 -10.46
C SER A 16 16.76 -26.98 -9.62
N VAL A 17 16.14 -26.91 -8.44
CA VAL A 17 15.90 -28.07 -7.57
C VAL A 17 14.39 -28.32 -7.51
N SER A 18 14.00 -29.53 -7.89
CA SER A 18 12.68 -30.10 -7.62
C SER A 18 12.90 -31.55 -7.21
N SER A 19 12.63 -31.89 -5.95
CA SER A 19 12.70 -33.25 -5.44
C SER A 19 11.31 -33.74 -5.05
N LEU A 20 10.86 -34.77 -5.77
CA LEU A 20 9.74 -35.64 -5.39
C LEU A 20 10.28 -37.06 -5.39
N PHE A 21 10.16 -37.77 -4.27
CA PHE A 21 10.19 -39.23 -4.25
C PHE A 21 9.22 -39.76 -3.21
N ALA A 22 8.43 -40.74 -3.63
CA ALA A 22 7.52 -41.53 -2.84
C ALA A 22 7.89 -43.03 -2.94
N HIS A 23 7.55 -43.74 -1.85
CA HIS A 23 7.38 -45.20 -1.67
C HIS A 23 8.58 -46.15 -1.72
N SER A 24 8.82 -46.87 -0.61
CA SER A 24 8.29 -48.24 -0.41
C SER A 24 8.70 -48.83 0.95
N THR A 25 7.79 -49.59 1.56
CA THR A 25 7.92 -50.41 2.78
C THR A 25 8.47 -51.82 2.46
N PRO A 26 8.84 -52.64 3.47
CA PRO A 26 7.87 -53.62 3.99
C PRO A 26 7.92 -53.88 5.52
N ALA A 27 6.87 -54.58 5.96
CA ALA A 27 6.37 -54.80 7.32
C ALA A 27 7.13 -55.83 8.20
N LYS A 28 6.87 -55.80 9.52
CA LYS A 28 6.12 -56.85 10.29
C LYS A 28 6.48 -56.83 11.79
N ALA A 29 5.49 -56.64 12.66
CA ALA A 29 5.16 -57.50 13.82
C ALA A 29 4.37 -56.72 14.89
N GLU A 30 3.18 -57.22 15.21
CA GLU A 30 2.40 -56.96 16.44
C GLU A 30 2.23 -58.34 17.12
N PRO A 31 2.03 -58.43 18.46
CA PRO A 31 0.67 -58.30 19.00
C PRO A 31 0.57 -57.80 20.46
N ALA A 32 -0.60 -57.27 20.86
CA ALA A 32 -1.44 -57.83 21.94
C ALA A 32 -2.55 -56.87 22.38
N LYS A 33 -3.75 -57.45 22.55
CA LYS A 33 -5.04 -56.84 22.85
C LYS A 33 -5.19 -56.49 24.35
N ILE A 34 -5.83 -55.37 24.66
CA ILE A 34 -6.68 -55.23 25.87
C ILE A 34 -7.97 -54.48 25.47
N LYS A 35 -9.12 -54.98 25.92
CA LYS A 35 -10.49 -54.51 25.67
C LYS A 35 -11.13 -54.00 26.97
N LEU A 36 -12.11 -53.09 26.82
CA LEU A 36 -13.15 -52.63 27.77
C LEU A 36 -12.66 -51.67 28.88
N SER A 37 -13.39 -50.60 29.24
CA SER A 37 -14.86 -50.48 29.38
C SER A 37 -15.40 -49.04 29.25
N LYS A 38 -16.72 -48.96 29.01
CA LYS A 38 -17.61 -47.78 29.03
C LYS A 38 -18.00 -47.37 30.47
N LYS A 39 -18.08 -46.06 30.74
CA LYS A 39 -19.14 -45.38 31.52
C LYS A 39 -18.97 -43.85 31.31
N SER A 40 -19.85 -43.19 30.56
CA SER A 40 -20.95 -42.35 31.06
C SER A 40 -20.58 -41.58 32.33
N ASP A 41 -20.49 -40.25 32.25
CA ASP A 41 -21.55 -39.42 32.82
C ASP A 41 -21.57 -38.02 32.17
N LYS A 42 -22.80 -37.65 31.82
CA LYS A 42 -23.22 -36.42 31.17
C LYS A 42 -23.89 -35.60 32.27
N LEU A 43 -23.22 -34.59 32.84
CA LEU A 43 -23.81 -33.58 33.72
C LEU A 43 -22.79 -32.45 33.99
N SER A 44 -22.80 -31.40 33.16
CA SER A 44 -22.81 -29.97 33.55
C SER A 44 -22.53 -29.10 32.32
N GLU A 45 -23.48 -29.07 31.38
CA GLU A 45 -23.71 -27.88 30.58
C GLU A 45 -24.26 -26.83 31.54
N ASP A 46 -23.45 -25.85 31.98
CA ASP A 46 -23.94 -24.47 32.25
C ASP A 46 -22.93 -23.44 32.78
N LEU A 47 -21.62 -23.73 32.93
CA LEU A 47 -20.74 -22.74 33.58
C LEU A 47 -19.32 -22.61 33.04
N MET A 48 -19.13 -22.61 31.71
CA MET A 48 -17.90 -22.09 31.09
C MET A 48 -18.24 -21.13 29.94
N LEU A 49 -18.80 -19.98 30.29
CA LEU A 49 -18.85 -18.82 29.38
C LEU A 49 -17.54 -18.03 29.48
N ASN A 50 -17.02 -17.69 28.31
CA ASN A 50 -16.05 -16.62 28.06
C ASN A 50 -14.65 -16.80 28.66
N VAL A 51 -13.80 -17.53 27.96
CA VAL A 51 -12.57 -16.97 27.35
C VAL A 51 -12.21 -17.94 26.23
N ASP A 52 -12.47 -17.58 24.96
CA ASP A 52 -11.59 -17.96 23.86
C ASP A 52 -12.08 -17.38 22.52
N SER A 53 -11.11 -16.81 21.80
CA SER A 53 -11.15 -16.43 20.39
C SER A 53 -12.12 -15.30 20.00
N ILE A 54 -11.63 -14.07 20.12
CA ILE A 54 -11.99 -13.00 19.17
C ILE A 54 -11.43 -13.41 17.80
N ALA A 55 -12.13 -14.33 17.13
CA ALA A 55 -11.97 -14.55 15.71
C ALA A 55 -12.62 -13.35 15.02
N PHE A 56 -11.79 -12.40 14.54
CA PHE A 56 -12.21 -11.36 13.62
C PHE A 56 -12.62 -12.01 12.28
N ALA A 57 -13.84 -12.53 12.22
CA ALA A 57 -14.51 -12.81 10.96
C ALA A 57 -15.03 -11.47 10.41
N PRO A 58 -14.60 -11.01 9.22
CA PRO A 58 -15.17 -9.82 8.62
C PRO A 58 -16.64 -10.10 8.34
N ARG A 59 -17.54 -9.44 9.07
CA ARG A 59 -18.96 -9.46 8.75
C ARG A 59 -19.11 -8.82 7.37
N HIS A 60 -19.84 -9.48 6.47
CA HIS A 60 -20.25 -8.91 5.19
C HIS A 60 -21.22 -7.74 5.44
N LEU A 61 -20.69 -6.60 5.88
CA LEU A 61 -21.43 -5.35 5.91
C LEU A 61 -21.57 -4.89 4.46
N LYS A 62 -22.80 -4.92 3.95
CA LYS A 62 -23.14 -4.23 2.71
C LYS A 62 -22.69 -2.77 2.86
N SER A 63 -22.05 -2.23 1.82
CA SER A 63 -21.69 -0.82 1.75
C SER A 63 -22.94 0.01 2.08
N ALA A 64 -22.84 0.90 3.06
CA ALA A 64 -23.93 1.81 3.36
C ALA A 64 -24.25 2.63 2.09
N PRO A 65 -25.52 2.95 1.83
CA PRO A 65 -25.90 3.77 0.68
C PRO A 65 -25.07 5.06 0.67
N LEU A 66 -24.59 5.47 -0.51
CA LEU A 66 -23.95 6.77 -0.69
C LEU A 66 -24.88 7.85 -0.15
N THR A 67 -24.35 8.75 0.68
CA THR A 67 -25.12 9.94 1.05
C THR A 67 -25.26 10.84 -0.17
N ALA A 68 -26.36 11.61 -0.26
CA ALA A 68 -26.61 12.47 -1.40
C ALA A 68 -25.45 13.47 -1.59
N GLY A 69 -24.72 13.35 -2.69
CA GLY A 69 -23.54 14.17 -3.00
C GLY A 69 -22.18 13.47 -2.82
N GLU A 70 -22.10 12.28 -2.21
CA GLU A 70 -20.83 11.53 -2.13
C GLU A 70 -20.51 10.82 -3.45
N ARG A 71 -19.42 11.25 -4.11
CA ARG A 71 -18.94 10.67 -5.37
C ARG A 71 -18.32 9.27 -5.20
N TYR A 72 -17.69 9.00 -4.06
CA TYR A 72 -16.96 7.76 -3.81
C TYR A 72 -17.39 7.13 -2.47
N PRO A 73 -17.74 5.83 -2.45
CA PRO A 73 -18.17 5.16 -1.22
C PRO A 73 -16.99 4.87 -0.28
N TRP A 74 -17.28 4.86 1.03
CA TRP A 74 -16.35 4.38 2.05
C TRP A 74 -16.12 2.87 1.96
N LYS A 75 -14.85 2.49 1.90
CA LYS A 75 -14.34 1.15 2.18
C LYS A 75 -14.12 1.04 3.68
N ARG A 76 -15.01 0.33 4.37
CA ARG A 76 -15.00 0.26 5.83
C ARG A 76 -14.21 -0.93 6.35
N GLU A 77 -13.68 -0.85 7.56
CA GLU A 77 -13.05 -1.96 8.27
C GLU A 77 -11.98 -2.68 7.42
N ILE A 78 -11.10 -1.92 6.79
CA ILE A 78 -10.03 -2.44 5.94
C ILE A 78 -8.78 -2.66 6.76
N VAL A 79 -8.27 -3.89 6.72
CA VAL A 79 -6.96 -4.20 7.31
C VAL A 79 -5.92 -3.34 6.60
N THR A 80 -5.22 -2.55 7.40
CA THR A 80 -4.28 -1.51 6.99
C THR A 80 -2.93 -1.81 7.59
N THR A 81 -1.91 -1.86 6.75
CA THR A 81 -0.53 -2.12 7.15
C THR A 81 0.37 -0.94 6.84
N VAL A 82 1.55 -0.91 7.46
CA VAL A 82 2.53 0.16 7.26
C VAL A 82 3.62 -0.31 6.32
N PHE A 83 3.92 0.50 5.30
CA PHE A 83 5.04 0.31 4.39
C PHE A 83 5.78 1.63 4.23
N TRP A 84 7.03 1.57 3.76
CA TRP A 84 7.83 2.78 3.62
C TRP A 84 8.79 2.75 2.43
N ILE A 85 9.05 3.94 1.91
CA ILE A 85 9.96 4.17 0.80
C ILE A 85 11.39 3.81 1.18
N GLY A 86 12.05 3.05 0.30
CA GLY A 86 13.44 2.63 0.45
C GLY A 86 13.64 1.41 1.36
N GLU A 87 12.57 0.71 1.73
CA GLU A 87 12.68 -0.59 2.41
C GLU A 87 13.52 -1.58 1.58
N ALA A 88 14.54 -2.15 2.23
CA ALA A 88 15.35 -3.22 1.66
C ALA A 88 14.56 -4.54 1.64
N PRO A 89 14.86 -5.46 0.71
CA PRO A 89 14.16 -6.74 0.70
C PRO A 89 14.50 -7.53 1.97
N SER A 90 13.51 -8.24 2.51
CA SER A 90 13.64 -9.11 3.67
C SER A 90 13.03 -10.48 3.38
N GLY A 91 13.24 -11.46 4.27
CA GLY A 91 12.65 -12.80 4.10
C GLY A 91 11.11 -12.80 4.01
N ASN A 92 10.46 -11.80 4.61
CA ASN A 92 9.00 -11.63 4.59
C ASN A 92 8.51 -10.62 3.54
N ASN A 93 9.41 -9.77 3.02
CA ASN A 93 9.13 -8.84 1.92
C ASN A 93 10.20 -8.96 0.83
N PRO A 94 10.02 -9.84 -0.17
CA PRO A 94 11.03 -10.04 -1.22
C PRO A 94 11.13 -8.85 -2.19
N VAL A 95 10.16 -7.93 -2.20
CA VAL A 95 10.12 -6.78 -3.12
C VAL A 95 10.53 -5.52 -2.35
N PRO A 96 11.68 -4.91 -2.67
CA PRO A 96 12.10 -3.68 -2.02
C PRO A 96 11.26 -2.48 -2.48
N ASN A 97 11.06 -1.51 -1.59
CA ASN A 97 10.34 -0.26 -1.91
C ASN A 97 11.30 0.83 -2.41
N HIS A 98 12.39 0.46 -3.08
CA HIS A 98 13.27 1.42 -3.76
C HIS A 98 12.63 2.00 -5.02
N SER A 99 11.68 1.26 -5.60
CA SER A 99 10.82 1.67 -6.71
C SER A 99 9.37 1.53 -6.28
N SER A 100 8.49 2.33 -6.86
CA SER A 100 7.04 2.10 -6.84
C SER A 100 6.55 1.60 -8.19
N SER A 101 5.27 1.29 -8.25
CA SER A 101 4.53 0.97 -9.47
C SER A 101 4.63 2.03 -10.57
N TRP A 102 4.98 3.27 -10.21
CA TRP A 102 5.05 4.40 -11.14
C TRP A 102 6.32 5.26 -11.03
N ASP A 103 7.23 4.94 -10.12
CA ASP A 103 8.52 5.62 -9.95
C ASP A 103 9.64 4.60 -9.78
N LYS A 104 10.47 4.42 -10.81
CA LYS A 104 11.57 3.44 -10.78
C LYS A 104 12.66 3.81 -9.78
N ASP A 105 12.79 5.09 -9.46
CA ASP A 105 13.82 5.61 -8.56
C ASP A 105 13.19 6.17 -7.28
N TRP A 106 12.08 5.60 -6.81
CA TRP A 106 11.21 6.18 -5.78
C TRP A 106 11.93 6.64 -4.52
N ALA A 107 12.85 5.84 -3.99
CA ALA A 107 13.66 6.24 -2.83
C ALA A 107 14.53 7.47 -3.10
N LYS A 108 15.11 7.56 -4.29
CA LYS A 108 15.84 8.75 -4.72
C LYS A 108 14.88 9.91 -4.91
N SER A 109 13.77 9.74 -5.61
CA SER A 109 12.77 10.79 -5.84
C SER A 109 12.23 11.38 -4.53
N TYR A 110 11.94 10.54 -3.53
CA TYR A 110 11.53 10.95 -2.18
C TYR A 110 12.63 11.73 -1.44
N GLY A 111 13.90 11.42 -1.71
CA GLY A 111 15.07 12.07 -1.11
C GLY A 111 15.86 11.18 -0.16
N GLY A 112 15.42 9.93 0.07
CA GLY A 112 16.12 8.97 0.91
C GLY A 112 15.21 7.87 1.45
N PHE A 113 15.72 7.16 2.46
CA PHE A 113 14.99 6.14 3.22
C PHE A 113 13.98 6.78 4.18
N ASP A 114 12.70 6.47 4.03
CA ASP A 114 11.64 6.97 4.92
C ASP A 114 11.61 6.16 6.21
N ASP A 115 12.53 6.47 7.14
CA ASP A 115 12.75 5.69 8.37
C ASP A 115 11.43 5.52 9.16
N PRO A 116 10.91 4.29 9.32
CA PRO A 116 9.63 4.05 9.97
C PRO A 116 9.74 4.15 11.49
N ASN A 117 10.94 4.24 12.08
CA ASN A 117 11.10 4.32 13.53
C ASN A 117 10.59 5.69 14.03
N SER A 118 9.53 5.69 14.85
CA SER A 118 8.92 6.92 15.37
C SER A 118 9.89 7.81 16.17
N ALA A 119 10.93 7.25 16.81
CA ALA A 119 11.96 8.02 17.50
C ALA A 119 12.91 8.79 16.55
N ARG A 120 12.86 8.48 15.25
CA ARG A 120 13.66 9.14 14.20
C ARG A 120 12.77 9.94 13.25
N ARG A 121 11.60 10.36 13.74
CA ARG A 121 10.65 11.18 12.99
C ARG A 121 10.31 12.45 13.75
N SER A 122 10.16 13.54 13.01
CA SER A 122 9.70 14.84 13.51
C SER A 122 8.75 15.44 12.50
N ASP A 123 7.62 16.01 12.95
CA ASP A 123 6.57 16.55 12.08
C ASP A 123 6.16 15.59 10.95
N TYR A 124 6.06 14.29 11.28
CA TYR A 124 5.69 13.21 10.36
C TYR A 124 6.70 12.91 9.25
N MET A 125 7.95 13.36 9.38
CA MET A 125 9.04 13.14 8.41
C MET A 125 10.25 12.46 9.04
N PRO A 126 11.10 11.77 8.27
CA PRO A 126 12.39 11.30 8.75
C PRO A 126 13.30 12.48 9.13
N VAL A 127 14.01 12.39 10.27
CA VAL A 127 14.85 13.50 10.77
C VAL A 127 16.11 13.77 9.95
N LYS A 128 16.50 12.86 9.06
CA LYS A 128 17.77 12.94 8.31
C LYS A 128 17.72 13.87 7.10
N PHE A 129 16.53 14.17 6.58
CA PHE A 129 16.35 15.00 5.39
C PHE A 129 14.92 15.51 5.30
N THR A 130 14.70 16.58 4.53
CA THR A 130 13.34 17.01 4.15
C THR A 130 12.89 16.24 2.91
N PRO A 131 11.77 15.51 2.95
CA PRO A 131 11.25 14.81 1.79
C PRO A 131 10.98 15.72 0.59
N ARG A 132 11.38 15.27 -0.60
CA ARG A 132 11.06 15.91 -1.89
C ARG A 132 9.74 15.45 -2.48
N GLN A 133 9.17 14.37 -1.98
CA GLN A 133 7.79 13.97 -2.28
C GLN A 133 6.96 14.02 -0.99
N ASN A 134 5.63 13.99 -1.14
CA ASN A 134 4.72 14.08 0.00
C ASN A 134 4.95 12.90 0.97
N PRO A 135 5.22 13.14 2.26
CA PRO A 135 5.39 12.07 3.25
C PRO A 135 4.09 11.31 3.54
N PHE A 136 2.91 11.87 3.21
CA PHE A 136 1.62 11.19 3.34
C PHE A 136 1.26 10.48 2.05
N TYR A 137 1.70 9.22 1.94
CA TYR A 137 1.41 8.36 0.80
C TYR A 137 0.79 7.02 1.23
N CYS A 138 0.19 6.33 0.27
CA CYS A 138 -0.44 5.02 0.42
C CYS A 138 -0.27 4.14 -0.82
N ALA A 139 -0.57 2.86 -0.67
CA ALA A 139 -0.73 1.90 -1.76
C ALA A 139 -2.11 1.23 -1.69
N LEU A 140 -2.72 1.05 -2.87
CA LEU A 140 -3.95 0.27 -3.08
C LEU A 140 -3.67 -0.82 -4.11
N PRO A 141 -4.33 -1.99 -4.04
CA PRO A 141 -3.90 -3.20 -4.76
C PRO A 141 -4.32 -3.20 -6.24
N TYR A 142 -4.02 -2.10 -6.95
CA TYR A 142 -4.27 -1.90 -8.36
C TYR A 142 -3.21 -1.02 -9.02
N ASN A 143 -2.68 -1.45 -10.16
CA ASN A 143 -1.84 -0.65 -11.04
C ASN A 143 -2.51 -0.56 -12.40
N ASP A 144 -2.77 0.66 -12.87
CA ASP A 144 -3.39 0.91 -14.17
C ASP A 144 -2.43 0.73 -15.36
N LYS A 145 -1.14 0.55 -15.10
CA LYS A 145 -0.10 0.34 -16.13
C LYS A 145 0.08 -1.13 -16.49
N ALA A 146 0.38 -1.36 -17.76
CA ALA A 146 0.89 -2.62 -18.30
C ALA A 146 2.32 -2.43 -18.81
N SER A 147 2.93 -3.48 -19.38
CA SER A 147 4.24 -3.37 -20.05
C SER A 147 4.25 -2.30 -21.15
N THR A 148 3.11 -2.12 -21.82
CA THR A 148 2.85 -1.05 -22.77
C THR A 148 1.50 -0.40 -22.47
N GLY A 149 1.48 0.93 -22.33
CA GLY A 149 0.23 1.66 -22.15
C GLY A 149 -0.48 1.39 -20.82
N HIS A 150 -1.81 1.34 -20.90
CA HIS A 150 -2.69 1.08 -19.76
C HIS A 150 -3.23 -0.34 -19.83
N ARG A 151 -3.60 -0.89 -18.67
CA ARG A 151 -4.30 -2.17 -18.62
C ARG A 151 -5.65 -2.08 -19.36
N PRO A 152 -6.10 -3.15 -20.04
CA PRO A 152 -7.31 -3.11 -20.86
C PRO A 152 -8.58 -2.69 -20.10
N GLU A 153 -8.66 -3.03 -18.81
CA GLU A 153 -9.80 -2.67 -17.97
C GLU A 153 -9.77 -1.22 -17.47
N ALA A 154 -8.60 -0.57 -17.42
CA ALA A 154 -8.44 0.74 -16.79
C ALA A 154 -9.39 1.81 -17.35
N PRO A 155 -9.57 1.96 -18.68
CA PRO A 155 -10.52 2.93 -19.25
C PRO A 155 -11.98 2.71 -18.86
N ARG A 156 -12.33 1.49 -18.42
CA ARG A 156 -13.69 1.10 -18.03
C ARG A 156 -13.91 1.19 -16.53
N VAL A 157 -12.90 0.89 -15.72
CA VAL A 157 -13.06 0.71 -14.26
C VAL A 157 -12.55 1.88 -13.42
N VAL A 158 -11.59 2.67 -13.93
CA VAL A 158 -11.07 3.84 -13.21
C VAL A 158 -12.06 4.99 -13.38
N PRO A 159 -12.71 5.50 -12.31
CA PRO A 159 -13.84 6.43 -12.43
C PRO A 159 -13.50 7.79 -13.06
N TRP A 160 -12.22 8.15 -13.07
CA TRP A 160 -11.69 9.43 -13.59
C TRP A 160 -10.74 9.23 -14.77
N PHE A 161 -10.77 8.05 -15.41
CA PHE A 161 -9.78 7.71 -16.44
C PHE A 161 -9.73 8.77 -17.55
N LYS A 162 -10.90 9.17 -18.06
CA LYS A 162 -11.00 10.10 -19.19
C LYS A 162 -10.46 11.47 -18.84
N GLU A 163 -10.74 11.95 -17.64
CA GLU A 163 -10.33 13.25 -17.13
C GLU A 163 -8.83 13.28 -16.79
N ALA A 164 -8.28 12.17 -16.30
CA ALA A 164 -6.88 12.08 -15.90
C ALA A 164 -5.92 11.64 -17.02
N TYR A 165 -6.43 11.16 -18.15
CA TYR A 165 -5.60 10.61 -19.23
C TYR A 165 -4.70 11.68 -19.87
N GLN A 166 -3.39 11.45 -19.80
CA GLN A 166 -2.36 12.32 -20.40
C GLN A 166 -1.46 11.55 -21.39
N GLY A 167 -1.96 10.43 -21.92
CA GLY A 167 -1.22 9.56 -22.82
C GLY A 167 -0.88 8.19 -22.24
N PRO A 168 -0.33 7.28 -23.06
CA PRO A 168 -0.12 5.89 -22.69
C PRO A 168 1.00 5.70 -21.66
N GLY A 169 1.92 6.65 -21.52
CA GLY A 169 3.05 6.57 -20.58
C GLY A 169 2.75 7.06 -19.16
N VAL A 170 1.64 7.76 -18.96
CA VAL A 170 1.29 8.40 -17.68
C VAL A 170 0.23 7.55 -16.97
N SER A 171 0.33 7.37 -15.65
CA SER A 171 -0.71 6.73 -14.84
C SER A 171 -1.85 7.69 -14.58
N THR A 172 -3.07 7.18 -14.60
CA THR A 172 -4.31 7.83 -14.16
C THR A 172 -4.57 7.63 -12.66
N CYS A 173 -3.86 6.70 -12.01
CA CYS A 173 -4.03 6.39 -10.57
C CYS A 173 -3.02 7.14 -9.68
N LYS A 174 -1.78 7.31 -10.13
CA LYS A 174 -0.72 7.98 -9.36
C LYS A 174 -1.14 9.39 -8.93
N GLY A 175 -0.92 9.72 -7.66
CA GLY A 175 -1.15 11.04 -7.08
C GLY A 175 -2.62 11.35 -6.74
N ARG A 176 -3.54 10.39 -6.92
CA ARG A 176 -4.93 10.54 -6.46
C ARG A 176 -4.97 10.56 -4.93
N TRP A 177 -5.90 11.33 -4.38
CA TRP A 177 -6.05 11.46 -2.93
C TRP A 177 -7.06 10.46 -2.38
N ILE A 178 -6.75 9.92 -1.21
CA ILE A 178 -7.71 9.19 -0.37
C ILE A 178 -7.84 9.87 0.99
N SER A 179 -9.04 9.80 1.55
CA SER A 179 -9.29 10.07 2.96
C SER A 179 -9.23 8.75 3.72
N ILE A 180 -8.52 8.72 4.85
CA ILE A 180 -8.36 7.56 5.71
C ILE A 180 -8.82 7.95 7.11
N HIS A 181 -9.68 7.13 7.70
CA HIS A 181 -10.33 7.40 8.97
C HIS A 181 -10.05 6.30 9.99
N LYS A 182 -9.67 6.71 11.20
CA LYS A 182 -9.50 5.84 12.37
C LYS A 182 -10.08 6.55 13.60
N GLY A 183 -11.12 5.96 14.19
CA GLY A 183 -11.74 6.50 15.41
C GLY A 183 -12.37 7.87 15.17
N ASN A 184 -11.73 8.94 15.66
CA ASN A 184 -12.13 10.33 15.47
C ASN A 184 -11.11 11.15 14.65
N ARG A 185 -10.12 10.50 14.04
CA ARG A 185 -9.05 11.14 13.27
C ARG A 185 -9.19 10.80 11.79
N THR A 186 -9.00 11.82 10.97
CA THR A 186 -8.98 11.72 9.51
C THR A 186 -7.68 12.27 8.96
N VAL A 187 -7.05 11.52 8.07
CA VAL A 187 -5.83 11.93 7.35
C VAL A 187 -6.05 11.76 5.86
N TYR A 188 -5.27 12.48 5.07
CA TYR A 188 -5.32 12.42 3.61
C TYR A 188 -3.95 12.02 3.08
N ALA A 189 -3.94 11.08 2.14
CA ALA A 189 -2.72 10.52 1.56
C ALA A 189 -2.81 10.44 0.04
N GLN A 190 -1.67 10.59 -0.63
CA GLN A 190 -1.56 10.40 -2.08
C GLN A 190 -1.30 8.93 -2.40
N TRP A 191 -1.97 8.43 -3.42
CA TRP A 191 -1.76 7.08 -3.94
C TRP A 191 -0.48 7.05 -4.79
N GLU A 192 0.59 6.44 -4.27
CA GLU A 192 1.93 6.51 -4.89
C GLU A 192 2.53 5.13 -5.21
N ASP A 193 1.88 4.04 -4.79
CA ASP A 193 2.25 2.68 -5.18
C ASP A 193 1.04 1.73 -5.32
N ALA A 194 1.26 0.53 -5.86
CA ALA A 194 0.27 -0.53 -5.93
C ALA A 194 0.64 -1.73 -5.05
N GLY A 195 -0.29 -2.10 -4.18
CA GLY A 195 -0.14 -3.11 -3.13
C GLY A 195 -1.29 -2.94 -2.13
N PRO A 196 -1.47 -3.83 -1.14
CA PRO A 196 -0.57 -4.90 -0.72
C PRO A 196 -0.70 -6.19 -1.55
N PHE A 197 0.40 -6.95 -1.67
CA PHE A 197 0.55 -8.30 -2.26
C PHE A 197 0.14 -8.53 -3.71
N ARG A 198 -0.61 -7.61 -4.32
CA ARG A 198 -1.08 -7.70 -5.70
C ARG A 198 -1.40 -6.33 -6.26
N THR A 199 -1.52 -6.25 -7.58
CA THR A 199 -1.66 -4.98 -8.31
C THR A 199 -2.79 -5.03 -9.34
N ASP A 200 -3.73 -5.96 -9.22
CA ASP A 200 -4.76 -6.26 -10.22
C ASP A 200 -6.19 -6.30 -9.66
N HIS A 201 -6.40 -5.89 -8.40
CA HIS A 201 -7.68 -6.04 -7.70
C HIS A 201 -8.61 -4.82 -7.85
N TRP A 202 -8.90 -4.45 -9.08
CA TRP A 202 -9.78 -3.31 -9.39
C TRP A 202 -11.21 -3.48 -8.83
N GLN A 203 -11.71 -4.72 -8.69
CA GLN A 203 -13.04 -5.00 -8.14
C GLN A 203 -13.18 -4.56 -6.68
N TYR A 204 -12.10 -4.60 -5.90
CA TYR A 204 -12.09 -4.05 -4.55
C TYR A 204 -11.84 -2.53 -4.59
N VAL A 205 -10.84 -2.09 -5.35
CA VAL A 205 -10.43 -0.68 -5.37
C VAL A 205 -11.55 0.23 -5.89
N PHE A 206 -12.22 -0.15 -6.98
CA PHE A 206 -13.27 0.65 -7.62
C PHE A 206 -14.67 0.03 -7.57
N GLY A 207 -14.79 -1.28 -7.30
CA GLY A 207 -16.08 -1.98 -7.19
C GLY A 207 -16.55 -2.13 -5.73
N ASP A 208 -17.27 -3.20 -5.39
CA ASP A 208 -17.79 -3.46 -4.04
C ASP A 208 -17.15 -4.67 -3.34
N GLU A 209 -16.13 -5.30 -3.94
CA GLU A 209 -15.46 -6.44 -3.31
C GLU A 209 -14.68 -6.02 -2.05
N ARG A 210 -14.37 -7.01 -1.21
CA ARG A 210 -13.42 -6.89 -0.09
C ARG A 210 -12.00 -7.24 -0.56
N PRO A 211 -10.95 -6.79 0.15
CA PRO A 211 -9.60 -7.29 -0.09
C PRO A 211 -9.57 -8.82 -0.03
N LYS A 212 -8.81 -9.46 -0.92
CA LYS A 212 -8.62 -10.92 -0.86
C LYS A 212 -7.74 -11.31 0.32
N PRO A 213 -7.89 -12.52 0.88
CA PRO A 213 -6.95 -13.05 1.85
C PRO A 213 -5.49 -12.95 1.36
N ASN A 214 -4.60 -12.55 2.25
CA ASN A 214 -3.16 -12.44 2.02
C ASN A 214 -2.41 -12.67 3.34
N LEU A 215 -1.07 -12.66 3.30
CA LEU A 215 -0.23 -12.93 4.48
C LEU A 215 -0.50 -11.94 5.63
N ASN A 216 -0.94 -10.71 5.33
CA ASN A 216 -1.35 -9.71 6.32
C ASN A 216 -2.86 -9.74 6.58
N ARG A 217 -3.47 -10.93 6.67
CA ARG A 217 -4.86 -11.12 7.08
C ARG A 217 -5.89 -10.37 6.21
N GLY A 218 -5.61 -10.24 4.92
CA GLY A 218 -6.49 -9.53 3.99
C GLY A 218 -6.30 -8.02 4.01
N ALA A 219 -5.05 -7.56 4.17
CA ALA A 219 -4.69 -6.16 4.01
C ALA A 219 -5.19 -5.63 2.65
N GLY A 220 -5.80 -4.45 2.66
CA GLY A 220 -6.33 -3.78 1.48
C GLY A 220 -5.82 -2.36 1.28
N LEU A 221 -4.99 -1.87 2.20
CA LEU A 221 -4.42 -0.54 2.19
C LEU A 221 -3.05 -0.62 2.88
N ASP A 222 -2.00 -0.15 2.21
CA ASP A 222 -0.73 0.14 2.87
C ASP A 222 -0.58 1.65 3.03
N VAL A 223 -0.07 2.09 4.18
CA VAL A 223 0.10 3.51 4.49
C VAL A 223 1.53 3.83 4.91
N SER A 224 1.96 5.04 4.57
CA SER A 224 3.24 5.60 5.00
C SER A 224 3.39 5.69 6.52
N PRO A 225 4.63 5.76 7.05
CA PRO A 225 4.85 6.03 8.46
C PRO A 225 4.24 7.36 8.92
N ALA A 226 4.15 8.38 8.06
CA ALA A 226 3.51 9.66 8.37
C ALA A 226 2.01 9.50 8.67
N VAL A 227 1.31 8.68 7.87
CA VAL A 227 -0.10 8.35 8.09
C VAL A 227 -0.28 7.56 9.39
N ARG A 228 0.57 6.55 9.62
CA ARG A 228 0.59 5.78 10.88
C ARG A 228 0.74 6.71 12.08
N ASP A 229 1.75 7.57 12.07
CA ASP A 229 2.06 8.49 13.19
C ASP A 229 0.92 9.48 13.44
N TYR A 230 0.26 9.98 12.39
CA TYR A 230 -0.86 10.91 12.52
C TYR A 230 -2.11 10.24 13.14
N LEU A 231 -2.47 9.05 12.65
CA LEU A 231 -3.64 8.31 13.11
C LEU A 231 -3.38 7.54 14.42
N GLY A 232 -2.12 7.33 14.80
CA GLY A 232 -1.75 6.48 15.93
C GLY A 232 -2.01 5.00 15.68
N LEU A 233 -1.70 4.52 14.47
CA LEU A 233 -1.91 3.11 14.11
C LEU A 233 -0.81 2.21 14.69
N GLU A 234 -1.21 1.00 15.04
CA GLU A 234 -0.30 -0.14 15.21
C GLU A 234 0.27 -0.59 13.85
N GLU A 235 1.24 -1.52 13.86
CA GLU A 235 1.86 -2.06 12.63
C GLU A 235 0.83 -2.69 11.67
N THR A 236 -0.19 -3.35 12.24
CA THR A 236 -1.39 -3.80 11.53
C THR A 236 -2.60 -3.33 12.28
N ASP A 237 -3.48 -2.59 11.62
CA ASP A 237 -4.70 -2.07 12.22
C ASP A 237 -5.86 -2.10 11.20
N VAL A 238 -7.00 -1.54 11.56
CA VAL A 238 -8.21 -1.46 10.74
C VAL A 238 -8.62 0.00 10.61
N THR A 239 -8.77 0.45 9.36
CA THR A 239 -9.20 1.82 9.02
C THR A 239 -10.33 1.80 7.99
N ASP A 240 -11.03 2.92 7.87
CA ASP A 240 -11.91 3.16 6.72
C ASP A 240 -11.20 4.07 5.73
N TRP A 241 -11.43 3.91 4.42
CA TRP A 241 -10.91 4.84 3.42
C TRP A 241 -11.88 5.10 2.27
N LYS A 242 -11.74 6.24 1.61
CA LYS A 242 -12.41 6.53 0.33
C LYS A 242 -11.54 7.41 -0.56
N PHE A 243 -11.79 7.36 -1.87
CA PHE A 243 -11.27 8.38 -2.77
C PHE A 243 -11.90 9.74 -2.47
N VAL A 244 -11.14 10.80 -2.70
CA VAL A 244 -11.60 12.18 -2.62
C VAL A 244 -11.00 12.98 -3.77
N ASP A 245 -11.74 13.95 -4.28
CA ASP A 245 -11.19 14.95 -5.18
C ASP A 245 -10.35 15.96 -4.39
N PHE A 246 -9.35 16.56 -5.04
CA PHE A 246 -8.43 17.49 -4.37
C PHE A 246 -9.15 18.66 -3.69
N SER A 247 -10.26 19.14 -4.26
CA SER A 247 -11.08 20.21 -3.67
C SER A 247 -11.72 19.83 -2.33
N GLU A 248 -11.83 18.54 -2.03
CA GLU A 248 -12.36 18.01 -0.77
C GLU A 248 -11.26 17.76 0.27
N VAL A 249 -9.98 17.94 -0.08
CA VAL A 249 -8.85 17.75 0.82
C VAL A 249 -8.60 19.07 1.57
N PRO A 250 -8.86 19.16 2.88
CA PRO A 250 -8.52 20.35 3.66
C PRO A 250 -7.00 20.45 3.85
N ARG A 251 -6.50 21.64 4.18
CA ARG A 251 -5.11 21.79 4.60
C ARG A 251 -4.87 21.10 5.94
N GLY A 252 -3.76 20.39 6.03
CA GLY A 252 -3.29 19.70 7.22
C GLY A 252 -1.79 19.36 7.08
N PRO A 253 -1.23 18.51 7.95
CA PRO A 253 0.16 18.09 7.83
C PRO A 253 0.54 17.55 6.43
N TRP A 254 -0.36 16.81 5.78
CA TRP A 254 -0.20 16.27 4.42
C TRP A 254 -0.12 17.31 3.30
N SER A 255 -0.39 18.60 3.58
CA SER A 255 -0.39 19.66 2.57
C SER A 255 0.91 20.46 2.51
N LYS A 256 1.88 20.18 3.39
CA LYS A 256 3.03 21.06 3.63
C LYS A 256 4.20 20.84 2.67
N LEU A 257 4.42 19.61 2.21
CA LEU A 257 5.67 19.20 1.56
C LEU A 257 5.46 18.27 0.38
N GLY A 258 6.48 18.20 -0.47
CA GLY A 258 6.55 17.35 -1.65
C GLY A 258 6.36 18.12 -2.96
N GLU A 259 7.28 17.96 -3.89
CA GLU A 259 7.21 18.52 -5.24
C GLU A 259 6.07 17.90 -6.08
N ASN A 260 5.66 16.67 -5.74
CA ASN A 260 4.49 15.99 -6.29
C ASN A 260 3.17 16.38 -5.60
N ASN A 261 3.21 17.17 -4.51
CA ASN A 261 2.03 17.51 -3.73
C ASN A 261 1.23 18.63 -4.41
N THR A 262 -0.06 18.38 -4.66
CA THR A 262 -0.95 19.34 -5.33
C THR A 262 -1.01 20.70 -4.61
N PHE A 263 -0.97 20.73 -3.27
CA PHE A 263 -0.95 21.99 -2.50
C PHE A 263 0.31 22.80 -2.78
N VAL A 264 1.49 22.17 -2.68
CA VAL A 264 2.79 22.81 -2.88
C VAL A 264 2.93 23.30 -4.33
N ILE A 265 2.46 22.51 -5.30
CA ILE A 265 2.44 22.91 -6.71
C ILE A 265 1.58 24.16 -6.92
N ASN A 266 0.38 24.19 -6.34
CA ASN A 266 -0.55 25.31 -6.48
C ASN A 266 -0.04 26.58 -5.78
N ASP A 267 0.49 26.46 -4.56
CA ASP A 267 1.06 27.58 -3.82
C ASP A 267 2.24 28.21 -4.57
N ARG A 268 3.11 27.38 -5.15
CA ARG A 268 4.22 27.85 -6.00
C ARG A 268 3.71 28.56 -7.26
N LYS A 269 2.66 28.06 -7.91
CA LYS A 269 2.06 28.72 -9.08
C LYS A 269 1.48 30.08 -8.71
N ALA A 270 0.70 30.15 -7.63
CA ALA A 270 0.11 31.40 -7.14
C ALA A 270 1.18 32.43 -6.78
N GLY A 271 2.26 32.00 -6.10
CA GLY A 271 3.39 32.87 -5.76
C GLY A 271 4.10 33.44 -6.99
N ARG A 272 4.29 32.64 -8.05
CA ARG A 272 4.87 33.10 -9.33
C ARG A 272 3.99 34.14 -10.02
N THR A 273 2.68 33.86 -10.13
CA THR A 273 1.73 34.82 -10.73
C THR A 273 1.72 36.15 -9.98
N LEU A 274 1.79 36.12 -8.64
CA LEU A 274 1.87 37.34 -7.83
C LEU A 274 3.18 38.11 -8.07
N ALA A 275 4.31 37.42 -8.21
CA ALA A 275 5.60 38.04 -8.48
C ALA A 275 5.65 38.67 -9.88
N GLU A 276 5.13 37.98 -10.90
CA GLU A 276 5.03 38.48 -12.27
C GLU A 276 4.13 39.72 -12.35
N ALA A 277 2.98 39.70 -11.69
CA ALA A 277 2.10 40.86 -11.61
C ALA A 277 2.82 42.07 -10.98
N LYS A 278 3.49 41.87 -9.84
CA LYS A 278 4.27 42.94 -9.18
C LYS A 278 5.42 43.48 -10.04
N GLY A 279 6.07 42.63 -10.82
CA GLY A 279 7.11 43.04 -11.77
C GLY A 279 6.57 43.88 -12.94
N ALA A 280 5.37 43.58 -13.42
CA ALA A 280 4.71 44.34 -14.49
C ALA A 280 4.23 45.74 -14.05
N PHE A 281 3.87 45.92 -12.77
CA PHE A 281 3.45 47.21 -12.22
C PHE A 281 4.61 48.14 -11.80
N ASN A 282 5.86 47.69 -11.90
CA ASN A 282 7.05 48.53 -11.74
C ASN A 282 7.73 48.72 -13.10
N PRO A 283 7.18 49.56 -14.01
CA PRO A 283 7.98 50.08 -15.10
C PRO A 283 9.06 50.93 -14.45
N VAL A 284 10.31 50.45 -14.53
CA VAL A 284 11.50 51.23 -14.19
C VAL A 284 11.35 52.60 -14.87
N ALA A 285 11.25 53.65 -14.04
CA ALA A 285 11.39 55.03 -14.49
C ALA A 285 12.70 55.12 -15.29
N ARG A 286 12.57 55.25 -16.61
CA ARG A 286 13.63 55.66 -17.52
C ARG A 286 13.29 57.05 -18.01
#